data_AF-H1DES3-F1
#
_entry.id   AF-H1DES3-F1
#
_cell.length_a   1.000
_cell.length_b   1.000
_cell.length_c   1.000
_cell.angle_alpha   90.00
_cell.angle_beta   90.00
_cell.angle_gamma   90.00
#
_symmetry.space_group_name_H-M   'P 1'
#
loop_
_entity.id
_entity.type
_entity.pdbx_description
1 polymer ?
#
loop_
_entity_poly.entity_id
_entity_poly.type
_entity_poly.pdbx_seq_one_letter_code
_entity_poly.pdbx_strand_id
1 'polypeptide(L)'
;MRTLFLAILLLLSGWVEAQQLSVKSFRKLENDLSARGSEGRTDQNGDRCAIIKIVTTETGFDFDPDALGSMGSIQKKGEIWLYVPYGARRLTIRHAQLGMLRD
;
A
#
# COMPACT_ATOMS: atom_id res chain seq x y z
N MET A 1 -12.21 -7.52 47.96
CA MET A 1 -12.91 -7.29 46.68
C MET A 1 -12.19 -6.28 45.78
N ARG A 2 -11.81 -5.09 46.27
CA ARG A 2 -11.16 -4.04 45.46
C ARG A 2 -9.83 -4.47 44.80
N THR A 3 -8.98 -5.18 45.53
CA THR A 3 -7.70 -5.71 45.04
C THR A 3 -7.87 -6.84 44.01
N LEU A 4 -8.91 -7.67 44.17
CA LEU A 4 -9.24 -8.73 43.23
C LEU A 4 -9.70 -8.16 41.87
N PHE A 5 -10.49 -7.09 41.92
CA PHE A 5 -10.96 -6.37 40.72
C PHE A 5 -9.80 -5.75 39.93
N LEU A 6 -8.85 -5.15 40.62
CA LEU A 6 -7.63 -4.60 40.02
C LEU A 6 -6.75 -5.68 39.38
N ALA A 7 -6.60 -6.84 40.04
CA ALA A 7 -5.85 -7.97 39.49
C ALA A 7 -6.50 -8.54 38.22
N ILE A 8 -7.83 -8.62 38.18
CA ILE A 8 -8.57 -9.05 36.98
C ILE A 8 -8.43 -8.05 35.84
N LEU A 9 -8.44 -6.74 36.13
CA LEU A 9 -8.26 -5.70 35.11
C LEU A 9 -6.85 -5.74 34.48
N LEU A 10 -5.82 -6.02 35.29
CA LEU A 10 -4.43 -6.20 34.85
C LEU A 10 -4.19 -7.49 34.05
N LEU A 11 -4.99 -8.54 34.28
CA LEU A 11 -4.94 -9.77 33.47
C LEU A 11 -5.65 -9.61 32.12
N LEU A 12 -6.53 -8.62 31.98
CA LEU A 12 -7.27 -8.30 30.76
C LEU A 12 -6.56 -7.28 29.85
N SER A 13 -5.47 -6.66 30.32
CA SER A 13 -4.61 -5.85 29.45
C SER A 13 -3.79 -6.77 28.55
N GLY A 14 -4.43 -7.29 27.51
CA GLY A 14 -3.79 -8.07 26.46
C GLY A 14 -2.69 -7.26 25.78
N TRP A 15 -1.73 -8.00 25.21
CA TRP A 15 -0.64 -7.46 24.42
C TRP A 15 -1.23 -6.86 23.14
N VAL A 16 -1.25 -5.54 23.04
CA VAL A 16 -1.57 -4.85 21.79
C VAL A 16 -0.33 -4.96 20.91
N GLU A 17 -0.35 -5.91 19.97
CA GLU A 17 0.62 -5.91 18.87
C GLU A 17 0.36 -4.68 18.01
N ALA A 18 1.37 -3.83 17.86
CA ALA A 18 1.30 -2.70 16.96
C ALA A 18 1.13 -3.24 15.52
N GLN A 19 0.15 -2.72 14.78
CA GLN A 19 -0.05 -3.11 13.39
C GLN A 19 1.16 -2.68 12.56
N GLN A 20 1.90 -3.65 12.02
CA GLN A 20 3.08 -3.39 11.21
C GLN A 20 2.74 -3.52 9.72
N LEU A 21 2.62 -2.38 9.03
CA LEU A 21 2.57 -2.36 7.58
C LEU A 21 3.97 -2.66 7.02
N SER A 22 4.07 -3.65 6.13
CA SER A 22 5.33 -4.05 5.51
C SER A 22 5.13 -4.61 4.10
N VAL A 23 6.16 -4.50 3.24
CA VAL A 23 6.19 -5.21 1.96
C VAL A 23 6.67 -6.64 2.19
N LYS A 24 5.81 -7.63 1.99
CA LYS A 24 6.17 -9.05 2.11
C LYS A 24 7.19 -9.50 1.05
N SER A 25 7.02 -9.06 -0.19
CA SER A 25 7.91 -9.38 -1.30
C SER A 25 7.73 -8.37 -2.43
N PHE A 26 8.80 -8.04 -3.14
CA PHE A 26 8.76 -7.21 -4.32
C PHE A 26 9.48 -7.90 -5.48
N ARG A 27 8.83 -8.01 -6.63
CA ARG A 27 9.40 -8.62 -7.82
C ARG A 27 8.85 -7.98 -9.08
N LYS A 28 9.65 -8.01 -10.14
CA LYS A 28 9.20 -7.67 -11.49
C LYS A 28 8.39 -8.83 -12.07
N LEU A 29 7.29 -8.52 -12.75
CA LEU A 29 6.49 -9.48 -13.51
C LEU A 29 6.94 -9.43 -14.98
N GLU A 30 7.92 -10.26 -15.36
CA GLU A 30 8.62 -10.16 -16.66
C GLU A 30 7.70 -10.26 -17.89
N ASN A 31 6.66 -11.09 -17.82
CA ASN A 31 5.75 -11.34 -18.93
C ASN A 31 4.44 -10.55 -18.82
N ASP A 32 4.33 -9.63 -17.87
CA ASP A 32 3.11 -8.85 -17.67
C ASP A 32 3.09 -7.65 -18.62
N LEU A 33 2.15 -7.66 -19.56
CA LEU A 33 1.98 -6.61 -20.56
C LEU A 33 0.87 -5.61 -20.20
N SER A 34 0.31 -5.64 -18.98
CA SER A 34 -0.84 -4.80 -18.58
C SER A 34 -0.55 -3.31 -18.80
N ALA A 35 0.65 -2.88 -18.45
CA ALA A 35 1.07 -1.49 -18.64
C ALA A 35 1.14 -1.09 -20.12
N ARG A 36 1.33 -2.03 -21.05
CA ARG A 36 1.41 -1.77 -22.51
C ARG A 36 0.07 -1.98 -23.23
N GLY A 37 -0.84 -2.74 -22.65
CA GLY A 37 -2.15 -3.06 -23.23
C GLY A 37 -3.23 -1.99 -23.00
N SER A 38 -4.50 -2.40 -22.96
CA SER A 38 -5.64 -1.47 -22.77
C SER A 38 -5.68 -0.81 -21.39
N GLU A 39 -5.09 -1.44 -20.37
CA GLU A 39 -5.17 -0.96 -18.99
C GLU A 39 -4.12 0.10 -18.64
N GLY A 40 -3.11 0.30 -19.49
CA GLY A 40 -2.05 1.25 -19.19
C GLY A 40 -2.50 2.70 -19.35
N ARG A 41 -1.82 3.59 -18.63
CA ARG A 41 -2.08 5.03 -18.61
C ARG A 41 -0.87 5.81 -19.06
N THR A 42 -1.11 7.05 -19.45
CA THR A 42 -0.11 8.00 -19.88
C THR A 42 -0.02 9.13 -18.85
N ASP A 43 1.19 9.61 -18.57
CA ASP A 43 1.41 10.75 -17.70
C ASP A 43 1.18 12.10 -18.41
N GLN A 44 1.42 13.20 -17.70
CA GLN A 44 1.23 14.55 -18.22
C GLN A 44 2.16 14.89 -19.40
N ASN A 45 3.26 14.15 -19.58
CA ASN A 45 4.23 14.36 -20.64
C ASN A 45 3.94 13.53 -21.89
N GLY A 46 2.92 12.67 -21.86
CA GLY A 46 2.65 11.73 -22.95
C GLY A 46 3.39 10.39 -22.79
N ASP A 47 4.14 10.19 -21.71
CA ASP A 47 4.89 8.96 -21.47
C ASP A 47 4.05 7.88 -20.80
N ARG A 48 4.31 6.63 -21.17
CA ARG A 48 3.56 5.48 -20.65
C ARG A 48 3.97 5.20 -19.19
N CYS A 49 2.99 5.16 -18.31
CA CYS A 49 3.20 4.80 -16.90
C CYS A 49 3.53 3.31 -16.75
N ALA A 50 4.37 3.01 -15.76
CA ALA A 50 4.47 1.67 -15.20
C ALA A 50 3.24 1.36 -14.33
N ILE A 51 2.95 0.08 -14.13
CA ILE A 51 1.94 -0.40 -13.18
C ILE A 51 2.63 -1.18 -12.07
N ILE A 52 2.48 -0.73 -10.83
CA ILE A 52 2.80 -1.53 -9.64
C ILE A 52 1.51 -2.25 -9.23
N LYS A 53 1.54 -3.58 -9.20
CA LYS A 53 0.43 -4.42 -8.72
C LYS A 53 0.67 -4.79 -7.26
N ILE A 54 -0.02 -4.11 -6.37
CA ILE A 54 0.04 -4.36 -4.93
C ILE A 54 -0.96 -5.48 -4.62
N VAL A 55 -0.48 -6.67 -4.28
CA VAL A 55 -1.33 -7.81 -3.92
C VAL A 55 -1.78 -7.68 -2.46
N THR A 56 -3.05 -7.38 -2.26
CA THR A 56 -3.66 -7.22 -0.93
C THR A 56 -5.19 -7.28 -1.03
N THR A 57 -5.85 -7.76 0.03
CA THR A 57 -7.31 -7.66 0.20
C THR A 57 -7.72 -6.39 0.94
N GLU A 58 -6.78 -5.72 1.59
CA GLU A 58 -7.01 -4.45 2.29
C GLU A 58 -7.24 -3.31 1.29
N THR A 59 -8.10 -2.37 1.67
CA THR A 59 -8.49 -1.21 0.84
C THR A 59 -8.24 0.08 1.60
N GLY A 60 -8.46 1.25 0.98
CA GLY A 60 -8.27 2.53 1.68
C GLY A 60 -6.82 2.97 1.84
N PHE A 61 -5.91 2.41 1.04
CA PHE A 61 -4.54 2.90 0.94
C PHE A 61 -4.47 4.20 0.14
N ASP A 62 -3.62 5.11 0.59
CA ASP A 62 -3.15 6.28 -0.14
C ASP A 62 -1.71 6.06 -0.60
N PHE A 63 -1.43 6.42 -1.86
CA PHE A 63 -0.17 6.13 -2.54
C PHE A 63 0.45 7.41 -3.10
N ASP A 64 1.70 7.64 -2.72
CA ASP A 64 2.44 8.84 -3.09
C ASP A 64 3.82 8.46 -3.67
N PRO A 65 3.90 8.30 -5.00
CA PRO A 65 5.13 7.97 -5.70
C PRO A 65 5.95 9.24 -6.01
N ASP A 66 6.79 9.63 -5.05
CA ASP A 66 7.75 10.75 -5.15
C ASP A 66 7.11 12.09 -5.63
N ALA A 67 7.94 13.11 -5.89
CA ALA A 67 7.46 14.44 -6.28
C ALA A 67 6.74 14.53 -7.66
N LEU A 68 6.69 13.43 -8.43
CA LEU A 68 6.03 13.41 -9.74
C LEU A 68 4.52 13.10 -9.65
N GLY A 69 4.06 12.61 -8.49
CA GLY A 69 2.67 12.25 -8.24
C GLY A 69 2.23 10.94 -8.92
N SER A 70 1.20 10.29 -8.37
CA SER A 70 0.62 9.10 -9.01
C SER A 70 -0.32 9.51 -10.15
N MET A 71 -0.44 8.67 -11.18
CA MET A 71 -1.50 8.79 -12.20
C MET A 71 -2.79 8.08 -11.75
N GLY A 72 -2.98 8.03 -10.43
CA GLY A 72 -4.05 7.33 -9.73
C GLY A 72 -3.76 5.87 -9.43
N SER A 73 -4.67 5.27 -8.66
CA SER A 73 -4.73 3.84 -8.38
C SER A 73 -6.12 3.28 -8.69
N ILE A 74 -6.19 1.99 -9.03
CA ILE A 74 -7.45 1.28 -9.22
C ILE A 74 -7.47 0.07 -8.29
N GLN A 75 -8.53 -0.05 -7.49
CA GLN A 75 -8.80 -1.27 -6.74
C GLN A 75 -9.31 -2.36 -7.69
N LYS A 76 -8.61 -3.49 -7.75
CA LYS A 76 -9.03 -4.72 -8.41
C LYS A 76 -9.31 -5.79 -7.33
N LYS A 77 -9.82 -6.95 -7.73
CA LYS A 77 -10.04 -8.08 -6.80
C LYS A 77 -8.69 -8.64 -6.35
N GLY A 78 -8.37 -8.47 -5.07
CA GLY A 78 -7.12 -8.96 -4.46
C GLY A 78 -5.85 -8.19 -4.85
N GLU A 79 -6.00 -7.10 -5.61
CA GLU A 79 -4.88 -6.26 -6.04
C GLU A 79 -5.28 -4.78 -6.06
N ILE A 80 -4.31 -3.91 -5.88
CA ILE A 80 -4.40 -2.49 -6.21
C ILE A 80 -3.39 -2.21 -7.32
N TRP A 81 -3.84 -1.58 -8.39
CA TRP A 81 -3.00 -1.21 -9.51
C TRP A 81 -2.66 0.27 -9.39
N LEU A 82 -1.40 0.56 -9.10
CA LEU A 82 -0.89 1.93 -8.98
C LEU A 82 -0.16 2.32 -10.26
N TYR A 83 -0.55 3.44 -10.85
CA TYR A 83 0.09 3.97 -12.06
C TYR A 83 1.18 4.97 -11.67
N VAL A 84 2.40 4.66 -12.07
CA VAL A 84 3.59 5.40 -11.65
C VAL A 84 4.31 5.96 -12.89
N PRO A 85 4.53 7.28 -12.97
CA PRO A 85 5.24 7.90 -14.09
C PRO A 85 6.72 7.51 -14.09
N TYR A 86 7.38 7.73 -15.23
CA TYR A 86 8.82 7.48 -15.35
C TYR A 86 9.62 8.32 -14.34
N GLY A 87 10.66 7.73 -13.76
CA GLY A 87 11.59 8.42 -12.87
C GLY A 87 11.23 8.43 -11.39
N ALA A 88 10.04 7.94 -11.00
CA ALA A 88 9.71 7.75 -9.59
C ALA A 88 10.66 6.72 -8.94
N ARG A 89 11.25 7.08 -7.78
CA ARG A 89 12.25 6.24 -7.09
C ARG A 89 11.77 5.70 -5.75
N ARG A 90 10.79 6.36 -5.14
CA ARG A 90 10.24 6.03 -3.83
C ARG A 90 8.73 5.97 -3.92
N LEU A 91 8.13 5.18 -3.05
CA LEU A 91 6.69 5.07 -2.89
C LEU A 91 6.35 5.13 -1.41
N THR A 92 5.65 6.18 -1.00
CA THR A 92 5.02 6.22 0.32
C THR A 92 3.64 5.57 0.24
N ILE A 93 3.35 4.67 1.16
CA ILE A 93 2.04 4.01 1.30
C ILE A 93 1.47 4.38 2.66
N ARG A 94 0.24 4.89 2.69
CA ARG A 94 -0.45 5.31 3.92
C ARG A 94 -1.77 4.57 4.06
N HIS A 95 -2.15 4.27 5.29
CA HIS A 95 -3.46 3.71 5.63
C HIS A 95 -3.91 4.26 6.98
N ALA A 96 -5.20 4.62 7.09
CA ALA A 96 -5.72 5.29 8.28
C ALA A 96 -5.54 4.47 9.57
N GLN A 97 -5.61 3.13 9.47
CA GLN A 97 -5.48 2.24 10.62
C GLN A 97 -4.11 1.56 10.69
N LEU A 98 -3.53 1.20 9.54
CA LEU A 98 -2.32 0.36 9.47
C LEU A 98 -1.04 1.19 9.50
N GLY A 99 -1.16 2.53 9.54
CA GLY A 99 -0.04 3.45 9.59
C GLY A 99 0.55 3.77 8.21
N MET A 100 1.85 4.02 8.19
CA MET A 100 2.59 4.47 7.00
C MET A 100 3.82 3.61 6.77
N LEU A 101 4.07 3.28 5.50
CA LEU A 101 5.31 2.70 5.02
C LEU A 101 6.00 3.71 4.10
N ARG A 102 7.21 4.15 4.49
CA ARG A 102 8.00 5.14 3.77
C ARG A 102 9.47 4.99 4.17
N ASP A 103 10.36 4.97 3.19
CA ASP A 103 11.81 5.16 3.34
C ASP A 103 12.39 5.83 2.07
#